data_AF-A0A2P8FN92-F1
#
_entry.id   AF-A0A2P8FN92-F1
#
_cell.length_a   1.000
_cell.length_b   1.000
_cell.length_c   1.000
_cell.angle_alpha   90.00
_cell.angle_beta   90.00
_cell.angle_gamma   90.00
#
_symmetry.space_group_name_H-M   'P 1'
#
loop_
_entity.id
_entity.type
_entity.pdbx_description
1 polymer ?
#
loop_
_entity_poly.entity_id
_entity_poly.type
_entity_poly.pdbx_seq_one_letter_code
_entity_poly.pdbx_strand_id
1 'polypeptide(L)'
;MKKSVQSSLMAAALLLSFTSISVNAQTVSPDTSRNARTQSFSGTVTYDGSGAGTGGSEGTYVGYNAGAVNTEAKNSFFGAYSGPVNTTGKLNTFAGAYSGFSNTTGSSNTFVGYHAGYTTTTGGFNTFIGNLSGKFNSTGFWNVFMGLQAGYNNTTGNSNLFLGNNAGFSNTTGESNVALGINAGSGNVTGSNNIFIGTAAGSAETGSNKLYISNSNTPNPLIKGDFANSTLVFNGKVGVSTSTFPTTVGTADVSAYKLFVKGGILTDEVRVRTGWADYVFQHGYKLKGILEVEKYIQENGHLPNVPSAKTVEEEGLSLGEIAKIQQEKIEELTLYLIEQNKKLQDLQQQFDEFKRATERPVEKK
;
A
#
# COMPACT_ATOMS: atom_id res chain seq x y z
N MET A 1 -81.41 -40.06 -48.80
CA MET A 1 -81.19 -38.70 -49.34
C MET A 1 -80.15 -38.00 -48.47
N LYS A 2 -78.95 -37.71 -49.05
CA LYS A 2 -77.82 -36.82 -48.64
C LYS A 2 -77.43 -36.78 -47.13
N LYS A 3 -76.34 -37.38 -46.61
CA LYS A 3 -74.86 -37.14 -46.79
C LYS A 3 -74.51 -35.65 -46.97
N SER A 4 -73.54 -34.99 -46.32
CA SER A 4 -72.47 -35.31 -45.37
C SER A 4 -71.65 -34.02 -45.07
N VAL A 5 -70.84 -34.02 -44.00
CA VAL A 5 -69.52 -33.32 -43.85
C VAL A 5 -69.47 -31.83 -43.42
N GLN A 6 -68.99 -31.66 -42.19
CA GLN A 6 -67.95 -30.74 -41.64
C GLN A 6 -67.70 -29.30 -42.16
N SER A 7 -67.54 -28.43 -41.15
CA SER A 7 -66.42 -27.50 -40.90
C SER A 7 -66.54 -26.00 -41.25
N SER A 8 -66.27 -25.22 -40.20
CA SER A 8 -65.48 -23.97 -40.14
C SER A 8 -66.20 -22.62 -40.31
N LEU A 9 -65.62 -21.62 -39.62
CA LEU A 9 -65.93 -20.19 -39.54
C LEU A 9 -67.02 -19.74 -38.54
N MET A 10 -66.64 -19.50 -37.28
CA MET A 10 -66.31 -18.13 -36.83
C MET A 10 -65.84 -18.19 -35.36
N ALA A 11 -64.52 -18.23 -35.18
CA ALA A 11 -63.88 -17.84 -33.94
C ALA A 11 -63.66 -16.32 -34.02
N ALA A 12 -64.35 -15.55 -33.17
CA ALA A 12 -64.08 -14.14 -32.97
C ALA A 12 -64.05 -13.85 -31.46
N ALA A 13 -62.82 -13.80 -30.95
CA ALA A 13 -62.32 -12.92 -29.89
C ALA A 13 -63.19 -12.69 -28.64
N LEU A 14 -62.84 -13.37 -27.56
CA LEU A 14 -62.77 -12.74 -26.24
C LEU A 14 -61.49 -13.22 -25.52
N LEU A 15 -60.37 -12.61 -25.87
CA LEU A 15 -59.11 -12.71 -25.12
C LEU A 15 -59.27 -11.93 -23.81
N LEU A 16 -59.67 -12.62 -22.75
CA LEU A 16 -59.49 -12.13 -21.38
C LEU A 16 -58.10 -12.56 -20.92
N SER A 17 -57.10 -11.70 -21.15
CA SER A 17 -55.78 -11.82 -20.53
C SER A 17 -55.86 -11.37 -19.07
N PHE A 18 -56.18 -12.29 -18.17
CA PHE A 18 -55.86 -12.13 -16.76
C PHE A 18 -54.56 -12.87 -16.47
N THR A 19 -53.43 -12.16 -16.48
CA THR A 19 -52.17 -12.62 -15.90
C THR A 19 -51.79 -11.72 -14.73
N SER A 20 -52.64 -11.72 -13.71
CA SER A 20 -52.21 -11.45 -12.35
C SER A 20 -52.61 -12.65 -11.49
N ILE A 21 -51.62 -13.40 -11.01
CA ILE A 21 -51.82 -14.32 -9.90
C ILE A 21 -52.16 -13.44 -8.68
N SER A 22 -53.43 -13.46 -8.28
CA SER A 22 -53.79 -13.11 -6.91
C SER A 22 -53.53 -14.34 -6.05
N VAL A 23 -52.49 -14.28 -5.22
CA VAL A 23 -52.28 -15.29 -4.18
C VAL A 23 -53.36 -15.08 -3.13
N ASN A 24 -54.47 -15.80 -3.25
CA ASN A 24 -55.43 -15.92 -2.16
C ASN A 24 -54.83 -16.90 -1.15
N ALA A 25 -54.36 -16.39 -0.01
CA ALA A 25 -53.81 -17.21 1.05
C ALA A 25 -54.87 -18.24 1.49
N GLN A 26 -54.57 -19.53 1.32
CA GLN A 26 -55.40 -20.61 1.88
C GLN A 26 -55.51 -20.46 3.40
N THR A 27 -56.70 -20.76 3.90
CA THR A 27 -57.07 -20.86 5.33
C THR A 27 -55.95 -21.44 6.19
N VAL A 28 -55.36 -20.62 7.04
CA VAL A 28 -54.35 -21.02 8.02
C VAL A 28 -55.06 -21.51 9.27
N SER A 29 -54.82 -22.77 9.67
CA SER A 29 -55.26 -23.31 10.96
C SER A 29 -54.54 -22.56 12.10
N PRO A 30 -55.17 -22.35 13.26
CA PRO A 30 -54.58 -21.57 14.34
C PRO A 30 -53.57 -22.44 15.09
N ASP A 31 -52.32 -22.48 14.64
CA ASP A 31 -51.20 -22.85 15.51
C ASP A 31 -50.12 -21.77 15.53
N THR A 32 -49.77 -21.45 16.76
CA THR A 32 -49.01 -20.36 17.32
C THR A 32 -47.51 -20.42 16.99
N SER A 33 -46.90 -19.24 16.84
CA SER A 33 -45.48 -18.94 17.14
C SER A 33 -44.37 -19.03 16.07
N ARG A 34 -44.61 -18.63 14.81
CA ARG A 34 -43.53 -18.07 13.97
C ARG A 34 -43.99 -16.84 13.19
N ASN A 35 -43.49 -15.68 13.63
CA ASN A 35 -43.54 -14.36 12.98
C ASN A 35 -43.88 -14.36 11.48
N ALA A 36 -45.18 -14.37 11.16
CA ALA A 36 -45.70 -13.94 9.87
C ALA A 36 -45.67 -12.41 9.84
N ARG A 37 -44.51 -11.81 9.57
CA ARG A 37 -44.47 -10.45 9.01
C ARG A 37 -44.81 -10.58 7.53
N THR A 38 -46.09 -10.57 7.23
CA THR A 38 -46.61 -10.35 5.88
C THR A 38 -46.20 -8.93 5.45
N GLN A 39 -45.01 -8.79 4.85
CA GLN A 39 -44.67 -7.56 4.14
C GLN A 39 -45.27 -7.66 2.75
N SER A 40 -46.27 -6.81 2.49
CA SER A 40 -46.86 -6.64 1.17
C SER A 40 -45.79 -6.21 0.16
N PHE A 41 -45.47 -7.09 -0.78
CA PHE A 41 -44.66 -6.73 -1.94
C PHE A 41 -45.57 -6.03 -2.97
N SER A 42 -45.41 -4.72 -3.14
CA SER A 42 -46.15 -3.89 -4.11
C SER A 42 -45.40 -3.80 -5.46
N GLY A 43 -44.92 -4.94 -5.97
CA GLY A 43 -44.25 -5.04 -7.27
C GLY A 43 -44.84 -6.17 -8.09
N THR A 44 -44.91 -6.01 -9.41
CA THR A 44 -45.21 -7.09 -10.33
C THR A 44 -44.05 -8.09 -10.30
N VAL A 45 -44.26 -9.29 -9.76
CA VAL A 45 -43.38 -10.43 -10.04
C VAL A 45 -43.75 -10.92 -11.44
N THR A 46 -43.16 -10.32 -12.46
CA THR A 46 -43.35 -10.78 -13.83
C THR A 46 -42.59 -12.10 -13.99
N TYR A 47 -43.29 -13.22 -13.90
CA TYR A 47 -42.85 -14.50 -14.49
C TYR A 47 -43.06 -14.42 -16.01
N ASP A 48 -42.48 -13.41 -16.65
CA ASP A 48 -42.33 -13.37 -18.11
C ASP A 48 -40.93 -13.91 -18.43
N GLY A 49 -40.82 -15.21 -18.19
CA GLY A 49 -39.77 -16.04 -18.74
C GLY A 49 -40.23 -16.61 -20.07
N SER A 50 -40.58 -15.80 -21.07
CA SER A 50 -40.80 -16.32 -22.44
C SER A 50 -39.53 -16.94 -23.06
N GLY A 51 -38.43 -17.08 -22.29
CA GLY A 51 -37.28 -17.94 -22.52
C GLY A 51 -36.58 -18.43 -21.24
N ALA A 52 -37.18 -18.31 -20.05
CA ALA A 52 -36.50 -18.71 -18.81
C ALA A 52 -36.36 -20.24 -18.74
N GLY A 53 -35.14 -20.72 -19.04
CA GLY A 53 -34.71 -22.10 -18.83
C GLY A 53 -34.94 -23.03 -20.02
N THR A 54 -34.00 -23.07 -20.96
CA THR A 54 -33.88 -24.17 -21.94
C THR A 54 -33.13 -25.40 -21.37
N GLY A 55 -32.83 -25.45 -20.06
CA GLY A 55 -32.25 -26.65 -19.44
C GLY A 55 -31.78 -26.57 -17.97
N GLY A 56 -31.64 -25.39 -17.37
CA GLY A 56 -31.07 -25.24 -16.02
C GLY A 56 -32.05 -25.47 -14.86
N SER A 57 -31.62 -26.18 -13.81
CA SER A 57 -32.35 -26.35 -12.54
C SER A 57 -31.90 -25.32 -11.47
N GLU A 58 -32.74 -25.02 -10.47
CA GLU A 58 -32.37 -24.20 -9.29
C GLU A 58 -31.98 -22.72 -9.55
N GLY A 59 -32.54 -22.09 -10.59
CA GLY A 59 -32.33 -20.66 -10.90
C GLY A 59 -33.45 -19.73 -10.39
N THR A 60 -33.15 -18.44 -10.23
CA THR A 60 -34.13 -17.38 -9.94
C THR A 60 -33.93 -16.21 -10.91
N TYR A 61 -34.95 -15.81 -11.66
CA TYR A 61 -34.85 -14.75 -12.66
C TYR A 61 -35.99 -13.75 -12.50
N VAL A 62 -35.66 -12.46 -12.34
CA VAL A 62 -36.63 -11.38 -12.14
C VAL A 62 -36.26 -10.18 -13.01
N GLY A 63 -37.17 -9.79 -13.90
CA GLY A 63 -37.01 -8.64 -14.79
C GLY A 63 -37.07 -9.01 -16.26
N TYR A 64 -37.37 -8.03 -17.10
CA TYR A 64 -37.52 -8.24 -18.54
C TYR A 64 -36.24 -8.81 -19.16
N ASN A 65 -36.37 -9.96 -19.85
CA ASN A 65 -35.28 -10.65 -20.54
C ASN A 65 -34.10 -11.10 -19.63
N ALA A 66 -34.32 -11.20 -18.31
CA ALA A 66 -33.33 -11.76 -17.40
C ALA A 66 -33.23 -13.28 -17.59
N GLY A 67 -32.03 -13.81 -17.84
CA GLY A 67 -31.82 -15.26 -18.00
C GLY A 67 -32.51 -15.90 -19.22
N ALA A 68 -32.78 -15.13 -20.28
CA ALA A 68 -33.62 -15.55 -21.42
C ALA A 68 -33.08 -16.74 -22.24
N VAL A 69 -31.79 -17.01 -22.19
CA VAL A 69 -31.17 -18.24 -22.70
C VAL A 69 -30.19 -18.70 -21.63
N ASN A 70 -30.71 -19.42 -20.64
CA ASN A 70 -29.92 -20.04 -19.57
C ASN A 70 -30.06 -21.57 -19.63
N THR A 71 -28.99 -22.25 -20.03
CA THR A 71 -29.00 -23.72 -20.19
C THR A 71 -28.45 -24.46 -18.97
N GLU A 72 -27.98 -23.77 -17.92
CA GLU A 72 -27.30 -24.36 -16.76
C GLU A 72 -27.85 -23.91 -15.39
N ALA A 73 -27.53 -24.69 -14.36
CA ALA A 73 -28.15 -24.59 -13.03
C ALA A 73 -27.56 -23.51 -12.10
N LYS A 74 -28.32 -23.16 -11.05
CA LYS A 74 -27.90 -22.35 -9.88
C LYS A 74 -27.50 -20.90 -10.18
N ASN A 75 -28.28 -20.23 -11.04
CA ASN A 75 -28.06 -18.83 -11.40
C ASN A 75 -29.18 -17.94 -10.85
N SER A 76 -28.83 -16.77 -10.30
CA SER A 76 -29.78 -15.81 -9.70
C SER A 76 -29.65 -14.45 -10.36
N PHE A 77 -30.58 -14.08 -11.25
CA PHE A 77 -30.53 -12.83 -12.03
C PHE A 77 -31.70 -11.89 -11.69
N PHE A 78 -31.39 -10.64 -11.40
CA PHE A 78 -32.34 -9.60 -11.02
C PHE A 78 -32.07 -8.32 -11.81
N GLY A 79 -33.07 -7.81 -12.52
CA GLY A 79 -32.99 -6.59 -13.34
C GLY A 79 -33.13 -6.87 -14.83
N ALA A 80 -33.60 -5.86 -15.57
CA ALA A 80 -33.79 -5.96 -17.01
C ALA A 80 -32.48 -6.33 -17.72
N TYR A 81 -32.52 -7.31 -18.62
CA TYR A 81 -31.37 -7.80 -19.37
C TYR A 81 -30.19 -8.26 -18.49
N SER A 82 -30.45 -8.78 -17.30
CA SER A 82 -29.42 -9.40 -16.46
C SER A 82 -29.13 -10.82 -16.95
N GLY A 83 -27.90 -11.09 -17.38
CA GLY A 83 -27.46 -12.38 -17.92
C GLY A 83 -28.38 -13.02 -18.99
N PRO A 84 -28.74 -12.32 -20.09
CA PRO A 84 -29.74 -12.77 -21.05
C PRO A 84 -29.32 -14.02 -21.85
N VAL A 85 -28.02 -14.29 -22.04
CA VAL A 85 -27.53 -15.40 -22.89
C VAL A 85 -26.43 -16.21 -22.20
N ASN A 86 -26.71 -16.71 -21.01
CA ASN A 86 -25.78 -17.54 -20.24
C ASN A 86 -25.92 -19.03 -20.61
N THR A 87 -25.19 -19.50 -21.62
CA THR A 87 -25.25 -20.88 -22.07
C THR A 87 -24.68 -21.85 -21.03
N THR A 88 -23.37 -21.90 -20.81
CA THR A 88 -22.76 -22.93 -19.94
C THR A 88 -22.33 -22.42 -18.54
N GLY A 89 -22.58 -21.15 -18.21
CA GLY A 89 -22.17 -20.56 -16.95
C GLY A 89 -23.07 -20.96 -15.77
N LYS A 90 -22.48 -21.32 -14.64
CA LYS A 90 -23.18 -21.74 -13.41
C LYS A 90 -22.79 -20.89 -12.21
N LEU A 91 -23.60 -20.93 -11.14
CA LEU A 91 -23.31 -20.29 -9.85
C LEU A 91 -23.13 -18.76 -9.93
N ASN A 92 -23.83 -18.11 -10.87
CA ASN A 92 -23.76 -16.67 -11.05
C ASN A 92 -24.89 -15.95 -10.30
N THR A 93 -24.56 -14.84 -9.64
CA THR A 93 -25.54 -13.92 -9.03
C THR A 93 -25.41 -12.55 -9.69
N PHE A 94 -26.39 -12.15 -10.49
CA PHE A 94 -26.41 -10.87 -11.17
C PHE A 94 -27.60 -10.03 -10.67
N ALA A 95 -27.33 -8.81 -10.22
CA ALA A 95 -28.35 -7.93 -9.65
C ALA A 95 -28.14 -6.48 -10.10
N GLY A 96 -28.93 -6.03 -11.06
CA GLY A 96 -28.86 -4.72 -11.68
C GLY A 96 -29.17 -4.82 -13.17
N ALA A 97 -29.77 -3.77 -13.75
CA ALA A 97 -30.02 -3.78 -15.18
C ALA A 97 -28.70 -3.91 -15.97
N TYR A 98 -28.70 -4.81 -16.96
CA TYR A 98 -27.53 -5.16 -17.77
C TYR A 98 -26.32 -5.72 -16.99
N SER A 99 -26.51 -6.22 -15.77
CA SER A 99 -25.45 -6.94 -15.07
C SER A 99 -25.15 -8.28 -15.76
N GLY A 100 -23.87 -8.56 -16.03
CA GLY A 100 -23.44 -9.80 -16.72
C GLY A 100 -24.04 -9.99 -18.12
N PHE A 101 -24.37 -8.91 -18.82
CA PHE A 101 -25.12 -8.95 -20.09
C PHE A 101 -24.51 -9.89 -21.15
N SER A 102 -23.19 -9.86 -21.32
CA SER A 102 -22.49 -10.67 -22.31
C SER A 102 -22.00 -12.03 -21.78
N ASN A 103 -22.37 -12.43 -20.55
CA ASN A 103 -21.88 -13.67 -19.95
C ASN A 103 -22.46 -14.89 -20.64
N THR A 104 -21.62 -15.64 -21.33
CA THR A 104 -22.00 -16.87 -22.05
C THR A 104 -21.60 -18.13 -21.30
N THR A 105 -20.35 -18.20 -20.81
CA THR A 105 -19.80 -19.42 -20.18
C THR A 105 -19.15 -19.18 -18.82
N GLY A 106 -18.97 -17.90 -18.43
CA GLY A 106 -18.41 -17.51 -17.14
C GLY A 106 -19.23 -18.05 -15.97
N SER A 107 -18.54 -18.55 -14.94
CA SER A 107 -19.15 -19.20 -13.77
C SER A 107 -18.66 -18.60 -12.46
N SER A 108 -19.45 -18.75 -11.40
CA SER A 108 -19.13 -18.30 -10.03
C SER A 108 -18.91 -16.79 -9.92
N ASN A 109 -19.65 -15.99 -10.68
CA ASN A 109 -19.55 -14.53 -10.66
C ASN A 109 -20.66 -13.89 -9.81
N THR A 110 -20.33 -12.84 -9.06
CA THR A 110 -21.29 -12.00 -8.34
C THR A 110 -21.23 -10.58 -8.89
N PHE A 111 -22.22 -10.14 -9.66
CA PHE A 111 -22.29 -8.81 -10.26
C PHE A 111 -23.49 -8.03 -9.72
N VAL A 112 -23.24 -6.95 -9.00
CA VAL A 112 -24.29 -6.12 -8.38
C VAL A 112 -24.11 -4.66 -8.80
N GLY A 113 -25.06 -4.12 -9.54
CA GLY A 113 -25.05 -2.75 -10.05
C GLY A 113 -25.40 -2.65 -11.53
N TYR A 114 -25.79 -1.45 -11.96
CA TYR A 114 -26.03 -1.17 -13.38
C TYR A 114 -24.73 -1.39 -14.19
N HIS A 115 -24.79 -2.24 -15.21
CA HIS A 115 -23.64 -2.63 -16.05
C HIS A 115 -22.44 -3.25 -15.30
N ALA A 116 -22.63 -3.79 -14.10
CA ALA A 116 -21.57 -4.56 -13.44
C ALA A 116 -21.23 -5.80 -14.29
N GLY A 117 -19.96 -5.97 -14.66
CA GLY A 117 -19.50 -7.09 -15.51
C GLY A 117 -20.15 -7.16 -16.89
N TYR A 118 -20.57 -6.03 -17.47
CA TYR A 118 -21.37 -5.99 -18.70
C TYR A 118 -20.80 -6.82 -19.86
N THR A 119 -19.49 -6.72 -20.14
CA THR A 119 -18.87 -7.42 -21.26
C THR A 119 -18.23 -8.76 -20.90
N THR A 120 -18.39 -9.26 -19.68
CA THR A 120 -17.73 -10.51 -19.26
C THR A 120 -18.33 -11.66 -20.03
N THR A 121 -17.51 -12.41 -20.79
CA THR A 121 -17.98 -13.51 -21.65
C THR A 121 -17.67 -14.87 -21.02
N THR A 122 -16.40 -15.11 -20.69
CA THR A 122 -15.89 -16.39 -20.13
C THR A 122 -15.20 -16.25 -18.78
N GLY A 123 -14.95 -15.02 -18.32
CA GLY A 123 -14.33 -14.75 -17.02
C GLY A 123 -15.15 -15.33 -15.86
N GLY A 124 -14.48 -15.91 -14.86
CA GLY A 124 -15.11 -16.58 -13.73
C GLY A 124 -14.52 -16.19 -12.39
N PHE A 125 -15.22 -16.52 -11.30
CA PHE A 125 -14.81 -16.22 -9.92
C PHE A 125 -14.61 -14.72 -9.65
N ASN A 126 -15.39 -13.86 -10.29
CA ASN A 126 -15.32 -12.41 -10.09
C ASN A 126 -16.42 -11.91 -9.16
N THR A 127 -16.12 -10.89 -8.35
CA THR A 127 -17.11 -10.15 -7.54
C THR A 127 -17.07 -8.68 -7.92
N PHE A 128 -18.07 -8.19 -8.64
CA PHE A 128 -18.19 -6.78 -9.05
C PHE A 128 -19.40 -6.13 -8.39
N ILE A 129 -19.19 -5.13 -7.55
CA ILE A 129 -20.25 -4.47 -6.78
C ILE A 129 -20.11 -2.95 -6.97
N GLY A 130 -21.01 -2.36 -7.75
CA GLY A 130 -21.03 -0.94 -8.04
C GLY A 130 -21.51 -0.66 -9.47
N ASN A 131 -22.00 0.56 -9.69
CA ASN A 131 -22.32 1.03 -11.04
C ASN A 131 -21.06 0.96 -11.92
N LEU A 132 -21.18 0.28 -13.07
CA LEU A 132 -20.11 0.09 -14.05
C LEU A 132 -18.85 -0.62 -13.52
N SER A 133 -18.93 -1.31 -12.37
CA SER A 133 -17.78 -2.05 -11.84
C SER A 133 -17.41 -3.22 -12.75
N GLY A 134 -16.14 -3.32 -13.13
CA GLY A 134 -15.64 -4.34 -14.06
C GLY A 134 -16.32 -4.34 -15.43
N LYS A 135 -16.90 -3.20 -15.87
CA LYS A 135 -17.75 -3.14 -17.08
C LYS A 135 -17.11 -3.78 -18.30
N PHE A 136 -15.83 -3.51 -18.54
CA PHE A 136 -15.09 -3.99 -19.72
C PHE A 136 -14.31 -5.29 -19.49
N ASN A 137 -14.50 -5.97 -18.35
CA ASN A 137 -13.89 -7.29 -18.13
C ASN A 137 -14.46 -8.26 -19.15
N SER A 138 -13.61 -8.87 -19.96
CA SER A 138 -13.99 -9.85 -20.98
C SER A 138 -13.75 -11.27 -20.48
N THR A 139 -12.50 -11.58 -20.12
CA THR A 139 -12.06 -12.95 -19.76
C THR A 139 -11.24 -13.00 -18.48
N GLY A 140 -11.22 -11.94 -17.68
CA GLY A 140 -10.47 -11.92 -16.42
C GLY A 140 -11.09 -12.82 -15.35
N PHE A 141 -10.26 -13.40 -14.50
CA PHE A 141 -10.63 -14.29 -13.41
C PHE A 141 -10.19 -13.76 -12.05
N TRP A 142 -10.88 -14.20 -10.99
CA TRP A 142 -10.48 -13.96 -9.60
C TRP A 142 -10.38 -12.48 -9.20
N ASN A 143 -11.18 -11.61 -9.83
CA ASN A 143 -11.16 -10.19 -9.52
C ASN A 143 -12.25 -9.82 -8.52
N VAL A 144 -11.94 -8.90 -7.61
CA VAL A 144 -12.90 -8.30 -6.67
C VAL A 144 -12.89 -6.79 -6.87
N PHE A 145 -13.93 -6.26 -7.51
CA PHE A 145 -14.10 -4.83 -7.75
C PHE A 145 -15.31 -4.30 -6.98
N MET A 146 -15.12 -3.29 -6.15
CA MET A 146 -16.19 -2.69 -5.36
C MET A 146 -16.10 -1.17 -5.40
N GLY A 147 -17.17 -0.51 -5.83
CA GLY A 147 -17.26 0.94 -6.00
C GLY A 147 -17.69 1.34 -7.40
N LEU A 148 -18.14 2.59 -7.55
CA LEU A 148 -18.46 3.18 -8.85
C LEU A 148 -17.21 3.11 -9.75
N GLN A 149 -17.33 2.44 -10.89
CA GLN A 149 -16.27 2.30 -11.90
C GLN A 149 -14.95 1.66 -11.39
N ALA A 150 -15.00 0.89 -10.30
CA ALA A 150 -13.85 0.08 -9.89
C ALA A 150 -13.51 -0.95 -10.99
N GLY A 151 -12.24 -0.99 -11.43
CA GLY A 151 -11.77 -1.86 -12.51
C GLY A 151 -12.47 -1.63 -13.86
N TYR A 152 -12.97 -0.43 -14.13
CA TYR A 152 -13.84 -0.13 -15.29
C TYR A 152 -13.28 -0.63 -16.63
N ASN A 153 -11.99 -0.39 -16.90
CA ASN A 153 -11.32 -0.79 -18.16
C ASN A 153 -10.61 -2.15 -18.11
N ASN A 154 -10.74 -2.93 -17.03
CA ASN A 154 -10.06 -4.22 -16.93
C ASN A 154 -10.57 -5.12 -18.04
N THR A 155 -9.73 -5.62 -18.93
CA THR A 155 -10.14 -6.51 -20.03
C THR A 155 -9.85 -7.96 -19.66
N THR A 156 -8.58 -8.30 -19.49
CA THR A 156 -8.12 -9.68 -19.22
C THR A 156 -7.34 -9.82 -17.92
N GLY A 157 -7.10 -8.73 -17.19
CA GLY A 157 -6.38 -8.75 -15.91
C GLY A 157 -7.02 -9.69 -14.90
N ASN A 158 -6.19 -10.45 -14.19
CA ASN A 158 -6.57 -11.48 -13.23
C ASN A 158 -6.17 -11.12 -11.81
N SER A 159 -6.87 -11.70 -10.83
CA SER A 159 -6.48 -11.66 -9.41
C SER A 159 -6.35 -10.26 -8.81
N ASN A 160 -7.10 -9.28 -9.33
CA ASN A 160 -7.05 -7.90 -8.84
C ASN A 160 -8.11 -7.64 -7.76
N LEU A 161 -7.74 -6.86 -6.74
CA LEU A 161 -8.64 -6.37 -5.68
C LEU A 161 -8.72 -4.84 -5.75
N PHE A 162 -9.82 -4.30 -6.26
CA PHE A 162 -10.04 -2.86 -6.37
C PHE A 162 -11.25 -2.42 -5.53
N LEU A 163 -11.01 -1.73 -4.42
CA LEU A 163 -12.06 -1.24 -3.52
C LEU A 163 -12.01 0.30 -3.44
N GLY A 164 -13.03 0.96 -3.97
CA GLY A 164 -13.15 2.43 -4.01
C GLY A 164 -13.69 2.93 -5.35
N ASN A 165 -14.23 4.16 -5.36
CA ASN A 165 -14.61 4.80 -6.62
C ASN A 165 -13.37 4.97 -7.51
N ASN A 166 -13.44 4.50 -8.76
CA ASN A 166 -12.36 4.51 -9.74
C ASN A 166 -11.06 3.79 -9.30
N ALA A 167 -11.11 2.92 -8.28
CA ALA A 167 -9.97 2.09 -7.94
C ALA A 167 -9.60 1.20 -9.14
N GLY A 168 -8.35 1.25 -9.57
CA GLY A 168 -7.86 0.52 -10.75
C GLY A 168 -8.59 0.86 -12.07
N PHE A 169 -9.16 2.06 -12.20
CA PHE A 169 -10.01 2.46 -13.34
C PHE A 169 -9.42 2.14 -14.73
N SER A 170 -8.14 2.45 -14.94
CA SER A 170 -7.46 2.28 -16.23
C SER A 170 -6.79 0.92 -16.42
N ASN A 171 -6.84 0.02 -15.43
CA ASN A 171 -6.21 -1.29 -15.55
C ASN A 171 -6.84 -2.02 -16.73
N THR A 172 -6.03 -2.58 -17.62
CA THR A 172 -6.50 -3.37 -18.77
C THR A 172 -6.10 -4.82 -18.61
N THR A 173 -4.80 -5.08 -18.52
CA THR A 173 -4.21 -6.42 -18.49
C THR A 173 -3.39 -6.68 -17.22
N GLY A 174 -3.17 -5.67 -16.37
CA GLY A 174 -2.40 -5.83 -15.14
C GLY A 174 -3.05 -6.84 -14.19
N GLU A 175 -2.21 -7.64 -13.53
CA GLU A 175 -2.64 -8.75 -12.68
C GLU A 175 -2.14 -8.60 -11.24
N SER A 176 -2.83 -9.26 -10.31
CA SER A 176 -2.42 -9.35 -8.90
C SER A 176 -2.20 -7.99 -8.24
N ASN A 177 -2.98 -6.98 -8.63
CA ASN A 177 -2.93 -5.66 -8.03
C ASN A 177 -3.95 -5.50 -6.90
N VAL A 178 -3.56 -4.80 -5.84
CA VAL A 178 -4.44 -4.37 -4.75
C VAL A 178 -4.53 -2.84 -4.80
N ALA A 179 -5.73 -2.31 -4.97
CA ALA A 179 -6.00 -0.87 -4.91
C ALA A 179 -7.16 -0.57 -3.96
N LEU A 180 -6.85 0.07 -2.83
CA LEU A 180 -7.80 0.36 -1.75
C LEU A 180 -7.89 1.86 -1.54
N GLY A 181 -8.98 2.48 -2.00
CA GLY A 181 -9.22 3.92 -1.88
C GLY A 181 -9.80 4.53 -3.16
N ILE A 182 -10.37 5.73 -3.02
CA ILE A 182 -10.87 6.50 -4.17
C ILE A 182 -9.69 6.85 -5.08
N ASN A 183 -9.79 6.52 -6.37
CA ASN A 183 -8.73 6.68 -7.39
C ASN A 183 -7.40 5.96 -7.06
N ALA A 184 -7.37 5.00 -6.13
CA ALA A 184 -6.17 4.22 -5.87
C ALA A 184 -5.78 3.43 -7.14
N GLY A 185 -4.52 3.54 -7.58
CA GLY A 185 -4.02 2.88 -8.79
C GLY A 185 -4.77 3.23 -10.07
N SER A 186 -5.52 4.35 -10.12
CA SER A 186 -6.44 4.63 -11.24
C SER A 186 -5.78 4.79 -12.61
N GLY A 187 -4.51 5.18 -12.64
CA GLY A 187 -3.72 5.31 -13.87
C GLY A 187 -2.86 4.10 -14.21
N ASN A 188 -2.88 3.04 -13.40
CA ASN A 188 -2.15 1.81 -13.73
C ASN A 188 -2.85 1.10 -14.90
N VAL A 189 -2.18 1.00 -16.04
CA VAL A 189 -2.77 0.41 -17.27
C VAL A 189 -2.44 -1.07 -17.41
N THR A 190 -1.17 -1.46 -17.21
CA THR A 190 -0.68 -2.83 -17.42
C THR A 190 0.22 -3.34 -16.29
N GLY A 191 0.55 -2.49 -15.32
CA GLY A 191 1.39 -2.85 -14.19
C GLY A 191 0.74 -3.93 -13.33
N SER A 192 1.57 -4.84 -12.82
CA SER A 192 1.14 -6.01 -12.05
C SER A 192 1.82 -6.05 -10.68
N ASN A 193 1.27 -6.84 -9.76
CA ASN A 193 1.82 -7.03 -8.41
C ASN A 193 2.00 -5.73 -7.62
N ASN A 194 1.12 -4.74 -7.83
CA ASN A 194 1.16 -3.49 -7.11
C ASN A 194 0.23 -3.50 -5.90
N ILE A 195 0.59 -2.74 -4.87
CA ILE A 195 -0.23 -2.49 -3.68
C ILE A 195 -0.37 -0.98 -3.50
N PHE A 196 -1.58 -0.47 -3.67
CA PHE A 196 -1.94 0.94 -3.53
C PHE A 196 -2.98 1.10 -2.43
N ILE A 197 -2.64 1.79 -1.34
CA ILE A 197 -3.49 1.94 -0.16
C ILE A 197 -3.66 3.42 0.19
N GLY A 198 -4.91 3.87 0.12
CA GLY A 198 -5.41 5.20 0.43
C GLY A 198 -5.82 6.01 -0.81
N THR A 199 -6.45 7.17 -0.57
CA THR A 199 -7.00 8.02 -1.64
C THR A 199 -5.92 8.45 -2.62
N ALA A 200 -6.13 8.19 -3.91
CA ALA A 200 -5.21 8.50 -5.00
C ALA A 200 -3.78 7.92 -4.84
N ALA A 201 -3.60 6.91 -3.97
CA ALA A 201 -2.34 6.21 -3.83
C ALA A 201 -1.95 5.56 -5.16
N GLY A 202 -0.73 5.82 -5.64
CA GLY A 202 -0.23 5.26 -6.91
C GLY A 202 -1.07 5.63 -8.15
N SER A 203 -1.87 6.70 -8.12
CA SER A 203 -2.75 7.03 -9.26
C SER A 203 -2.00 7.34 -10.56
N ALA A 204 -0.72 7.73 -10.47
CA ALA A 204 0.18 7.96 -11.60
C ALA A 204 1.19 6.83 -11.83
N GLU A 205 1.14 5.76 -11.05
CA GLU A 205 2.05 4.62 -11.20
C GLU A 205 1.60 3.73 -12.36
N THR A 206 2.53 3.40 -13.25
CA THR A 206 2.29 2.57 -14.43
C THR A 206 3.16 1.30 -14.46
N GLY A 207 4.13 1.21 -13.55
CA GLY A 207 5.02 0.07 -13.40
C GLY A 207 4.42 -1.08 -12.59
N SER A 208 5.23 -2.13 -12.41
CA SER A 208 4.89 -3.30 -11.60
C SER A 208 5.69 -3.34 -10.30
N ASN A 209 5.27 -4.20 -9.37
CA ASN A 209 5.98 -4.50 -8.12
C ASN A 209 6.15 -3.28 -7.20
N LYS A 210 5.17 -2.37 -7.16
CA LYS A 210 5.23 -1.16 -6.34
C LYS A 210 4.31 -1.23 -5.12
N LEU A 211 4.76 -0.60 -4.03
CA LEU A 211 3.94 -0.34 -2.84
C LEU A 211 3.79 1.18 -2.66
N TYR A 212 2.56 1.66 -2.55
CA TYR A 212 2.24 3.03 -2.13
C TYR A 212 1.23 2.99 -1.00
N ILE A 213 1.58 3.62 0.13
CA ILE A 213 0.64 3.93 1.21
C ILE A 213 0.61 5.46 1.35
N SER A 214 -0.46 6.09 0.86
CA SER A 214 -0.65 7.54 0.89
C SER A 214 -2.13 7.92 0.82
N ASN A 215 -2.44 9.16 1.17
CA ASN A 215 -3.79 9.73 1.07
C ASN A 215 -3.91 10.80 -0.04
N SER A 216 -2.95 10.83 -0.96
CA SER A 216 -2.92 11.74 -2.10
C SER A 216 -2.09 11.16 -3.25
N ASN A 217 -2.22 11.77 -4.43
CA ASN A 217 -1.32 11.55 -5.56
C ASN A 217 -0.02 12.32 -5.31
N THR A 218 1.04 11.61 -4.92
CA THR A 218 2.34 12.20 -4.61
C THR A 218 3.46 11.27 -5.07
N PRO A 219 4.60 11.80 -5.56
CA PRO A 219 5.80 10.99 -5.82
C PRO A 219 6.44 10.44 -4.54
N ASN A 220 6.15 11.07 -3.39
CA ASN A 220 6.69 10.76 -2.07
C ASN A 220 5.54 10.33 -1.11
N PRO A 221 4.96 9.13 -1.26
CA PRO A 221 3.91 8.63 -0.36
C PRO A 221 4.47 8.42 1.05
N LEU A 222 3.63 8.29 2.08
CA LEU A 222 4.11 8.07 3.45
C LEU A 222 5.05 6.86 3.53
N ILE A 223 4.68 5.77 2.84
CA ILE A 223 5.51 4.59 2.63
C ILE A 223 5.51 4.27 1.13
N LYS A 224 6.70 4.13 0.55
CA LYS A 224 6.94 3.66 -0.82
C LYS A 224 7.74 2.38 -0.78
N GLY A 225 7.43 1.41 -1.62
CA GLY A 225 8.24 0.21 -1.79
C GLY A 225 8.38 -0.19 -3.24
N ASP A 226 9.44 -0.94 -3.51
CA ASP A 226 9.71 -1.58 -4.78
C ASP A 226 10.11 -3.03 -4.52
N PHE A 227 9.17 -3.94 -4.72
CA PHE A 227 9.37 -5.37 -4.49
C PHE A 227 10.39 -5.97 -5.45
N ALA A 228 10.54 -5.42 -6.67
CA ALA A 228 11.53 -5.90 -7.63
C ALA A 228 12.96 -5.60 -7.17
N ASN A 229 13.15 -4.45 -6.50
CA ASN A 229 14.45 -4.02 -5.99
C ASN A 229 14.64 -4.32 -4.49
N SER A 230 13.66 -4.98 -3.84
CA SER A 230 13.66 -5.23 -2.40
C SER A 230 13.89 -3.96 -1.56
N THR A 231 13.29 -2.83 -1.97
CA THR A 231 13.44 -1.55 -1.27
C THR A 231 12.15 -1.11 -0.59
N LEU A 232 12.30 -0.49 0.58
CA LEU A 232 11.22 0.15 1.32
C LEU A 232 11.72 1.52 1.80
N VAL A 233 10.94 2.56 1.53
CA VAL A 233 11.24 3.96 1.83
C VAL A 233 10.13 4.53 2.69
N PHE A 234 10.52 5.06 3.85
CA PHE A 234 9.66 5.86 4.71
C PHE A 234 9.92 7.33 4.40
N ASN A 235 8.95 8.04 3.82
CA ASN A 235 9.09 9.48 3.54
C ASN A 235 8.67 10.36 4.73
N GLY A 236 8.25 9.74 5.84
CA GLY A 236 7.92 10.39 7.10
C GLY A 236 8.99 10.19 8.18
N LYS A 237 8.63 10.50 9.44
CA LYS A 237 9.44 10.19 10.62
C LYS A 237 9.08 8.79 11.15
N VAL A 238 10.08 7.99 11.50
CA VAL A 238 9.92 6.63 12.05
C VAL A 238 10.21 6.65 13.54
N GLY A 239 9.15 6.54 14.35
CA GLY A 239 9.25 6.41 15.81
C GLY A 239 9.02 4.96 16.24
N VAL A 240 9.96 4.38 17.00
CA VAL A 240 9.84 3.05 17.60
C VAL A 240 9.58 3.20 19.09
N SER A 241 8.50 2.59 19.57
CA SER A 241 8.05 2.67 20.97
C SER A 241 7.80 4.11 21.47
N THR A 242 7.33 4.99 20.58
CA THR A 242 6.93 6.36 20.91
C THR A 242 5.65 6.78 20.19
N SER A 243 4.86 7.65 20.81
CA SER A 243 3.72 8.36 20.20
C SER A 243 4.07 9.77 19.76
N THR A 244 5.22 10.30 20.19
CA THR A 244 5.67 11.66 19.91
C THR A 244 7.10 11.61 19.46
N PHE A 245 7.36 12.06 18.23
CA PHE A 245 8.73 12.14 17.73
C PHE A 245 9.40 13.37 18.36
N PRO A 246 10.54 13.21 19.05
CA PRO A 246 11.20 14.32 19.73
C PRO A 246 11.68 15.37 18.72
N THR A 247 11.55 16.63 19.10
CA THR A 247 12.15 17.76 18.38
C THR A 247 13.39 18.28 19.09
N THR A 248 13.58 17.95 20.37
CA THR A 248 14.76 18.31 21.15
C THR A 248 15.24 17.16 22.04
N VAL A 249 16.53 17.19 22.38
CA VAL A 249 17.15 16.41 23.47
C VAL A 249 17.99 17.39 24.28
N GLY A 250 17.60 17.65 25.54
CA GLY A 250 18.15 18.78 26.29
C GLY A 250 17.84 20.10 25.55
N THR A 251 18.89 20.86 25.20
CA THR A 251 18.76 22.07 24.38
C THR A 251 19.02 21.84 22.88
N ALA A 252 19.49 20.65 22.50
CA ALA A 252 19.82 20.32 21.12
C ALA A 252 18.57 20.11 20.26
N ASP A 253 18.54 20.70 19.06
CA ASP A 253 17.48 20.51 18.06
C ASP A 253 17.72 19.21 17.26
N VAL A 254 16.77 18.27 17.37
CA VAL A 254 16.76 17.00 16.63
C VAL A 254 15.55 16.89 15.68
N SER A 255 14.88 18.00 15.39
CA SER A 255 13.69 18.06 14.55
C SER A 255 13.91 17.51 13.13
N ALA A 256 15.14 17.63 12.61
CA ALA A 256 15.55 17.11 11.31
C ALA A 256 15.69 15.58 11.27
N TYR A 257 15.84 14.92 12.41
CA TYR A 257 16.05 13.47 12.47
C TYR A 257 14.80 12.72 12.01
N LYS A 258 15.03 11.57 11.38
CA LYS A 258 13.98 10.74 10.75
C LYS A 258 13.74 9.41 11.46
N LEU A 259 14.64 8.99 12.35
CA LEU A 259 14.51 7.77 13.14
C LEU A 259 14.71 8.08 14.63
N PHE A 260 13.79 7.61 15.47
CA PHE A 260 13.93 7.64 16.92
C PHE A 260 13.48 6.31 17.51
N VAL A 261 14.29 5.72 18.39
CA VAL A 261 14.02 4.41 18.99
C VAL A 261 14.07 4.52 20.51
N LYS A 262 12.91 4.46 21.16
CA LYS A 262 12.84 4.40 22.62
C LYS A 262 13.22 2.99 23.07
N GLY A 263 14.26 2.89 23.90
CA GLY A 263 14.81 1.61 24.38
C GLY A 263 16.14 1.20 23.72
N GLY A 264 16.66 1.99 22.78
CA GLY A 264 17.96 1.76 22.16
C GLY A 264 17.92 0.84 20.94
N ILE A 265 19.07 0.68 20.28
CA ILE A 265 19.26 -0.13 19.08
C ILE A 265 20.36 -1.15 19.38
N LEU A 266 20.06 -2.44 19.25
CA LEU A 266 21.06 -3.52 19.23
C LEU A 266 21.37 -3.85 17.77
N THR A 267 22.64 -3.82 17.38
CA THR A 267 23.09 -4.05 16.00
C THR A 267 24.54 -4.55 16.00
N ASP A 268 24.91 -5.34 15.01
CA ASP A 268 26.27 -5.87 14.85
C ASP A 268 27.24 -4.81 14.35
N GLU A 269 26.81 -3.93 13.43
CA GLU A 269 27.61 -2.83 12.88
C GLU A 269 26.78 -1.54 12.76
N VAL A 270 27.44 -0.39 12.98
CA VAL A 270 26.93 0.93 12.60
C VAL A 270 28.02 1.67 11.83
N ARG A 271 27.71 2.07 10.60
CA ARG A 271 28.59 2.92 9.80
C ARG A 271 28.08 4.35 9.76
N VAL A 272 28.87 5.28 10.29
CA VAL A 272 28.55 6.72 10.29
C VAL A 272 29.47 7.44 9.31
N ARG A 273 28.89 8.13 8.32
CA ARG A 273 29.64 8.98 7.40
C ARG A 273 29.69 10.41 7.96
N THR A 274 30.86 10.84 8.39
CA THR A 274 31.15 12.17 8.94
C THR A 274 32.40 12.76 8.29
N GLY A 275 32.67 14.06 8.49
CA GLY A 275 33.92 14.70 8.04
C GLY A 275 35.11 14.31 8.93
N TRP A 276 36.30 14.23 8.34
CA TRP A 276 37.52 13.79 9.03
C TRP A 276 38.33 14.97 9.60
N ALA A 277 39.15 14.72 10.63
CA ALA A 277 39.88 15.74 11.39
C ALA A 277 41.31 16.04 10.89
N ASP A 278 41.63 15.83 9.60
CA ASP A 278 42.99 15.98 9.05
C ASP A 278 43.59 17.40 9.11
N TYR A 279 42.83 18.40 9.59
CA TYR A 279 43.29 19.78 9.63
C TYR A 279 44.34 20.06 10.70
N VAL A 280 44.49 19.19 11.71
CA VAL A 280 45.44 19.39 12.82
C VAL A 280 46.90 19.38 12.32
N PHE A 281 47.17 18.68 11.21
CA PHE A 281 48.50 18.63 10.60
C PHE A 281 48.76 19.69 9.53
N GLN A 282 47.82 20.59 9.25
CA GLN A 282 48.01 21.61 8.22
C GLN A 282 48.98 22.72 8.68
N HIS A 283 49.72 23.31 7.73
CA HIS A 283 50.84 24.25 7.96
C HIS A 283 50.50 25.57 8.70
N GLY A 284 49.24 25.78 9.11
CA GLY A 284 48.78 26.94 9.88
C GLY A 284 47.95 26.58 11.12
N TYR A 285 47.89 25.30 11.50
CA TYR A 285 47.15 24.88 12.69
C TYR A 285 47.82 25.44 13.95
N LYS A 286 47.05 26.18 14.76
CA LYS A 286 47.52 26.80 15.99
C LYS A 286 47.34 25.84 17.16
N LEU A 287 48.33 24.99 17.40
CA LEU A 287 48.37 24.14 18.58
C LEU A 287 48.45 25.03 19.84
N LYS A 288 47.52 24.83 20.78
CA LYS A 288 47.54 25.55 22.06
C LYS A 288 48.78 25.15 22.87
N GLY A 289 49.31 26.05 23.69
CA GLY A 289 50.40 25.67 24.58
C GLY A 289 49.93 24.68 25.65
N ILE A 290 50.75 23.71 26.05
CA ILE A 290 50.36 22.71 27.06
C ILE A 290 49.94 23.36 28.40
N LEU A 291 50.55 24.49 28.77
CA LEU A 291 50.17 25.28 29.95
C LEU A 291 48.82 25.97 29.79
N GLU A 292 48.45 26.39 28.58
CA GLU A 292 47.13 26.96 28.30
C GLU A 292 46.06 25.87 28.34
N VAL A 293 46.39 24.67 27.87
CA VAL A 293 45.50 23.50 27.97
C VAL A 293 45.32 23.10 29.43
N GLU A 294 46.39 23.07 30.23
CA GLU A 294 46.32 22.80 31.67
C GLU A 294 45.40 23.81 32.38
N LYS A 295 45.61 25.11 32.12
CA LYS A 295 44.75 26.16 32.66
C LYS A 295 43.29 25.97 32.26
N TYR A 296 43.02 25.63 30.99
CA TYR A 296 41.67 25.36 30.52
C TYR A 296 41.02 24.18 31.26
N ILE A 297 41.77 23.10 31.48
CA ILE A 297 41.27 21.92 32.21
C ILE A 297 40.98 22.29 33.67
N GLN A 298 41.85 23.07 34.33
CA GLN A 298 41.62 23.53 35.70
C GLN A 298 40.36 24.41 35.82
N GLU A 299 40.07 25.23 34.81
CA GLU A 299 38.91 26.13 34.78
C GLU A 299 37.60 25.42 34.37
N ASN A 300 37.65 24.45 33.45
CA ASN A 300 36.46 23.89 32.80
C ASN A 300 36.23 22.39 33.11
N GLY A 301 37.23 21.69 33.65
CA GLY A 301 37.13 20.27 34.02
C GLY A 301 37.12 19.28 32.85
N HIS A 302 37.37 19.74 31.62
CA HIS A 302 37.46 18.90 30.42
C HIS A 302 38.46 19.47 29.40
N LEU A 303 38.78 18.68 28.38
CA LEU A 303 39.65 19.12 27.29
C LEU A 303 38.96 20.14 26.37
N PRO A 304 39.70 21.07 25.74
CA PRO A 304 39.14 21.94 24.72
C PRO A 304 38.47 21.16 23.60
N ASN A 305 37.31 21.64 23.13
CA ASN A 305 36.46 21.04 22.10
C ASN A 305 35.82 19.68 22.44
N VAL A 306 36.12 19.11 23.63
CA VAL A 306 35.42 17.93 24.15
C VAL A 306 34.22 18.40 24.98
N PRO A 307 33.00 17.91 24.72
CA PRO A 307 31.84 18.31 25.50
C PRO A 307 31.97 17.89 26.97
N SER A 308 31.39 18.69 27.86
CA SER A 308 31.37 18.38 29.29
C SER A 308 30.46 17.17 29.58
N ALA A 309 30.71 16.46 30.68
CA ALA A 309 29.86 15.34 31.10
C ALA A 309 28.39 15.75 31.24
N LYS A 310 28.12 16.95 31.79
CA LYS A 310 26.78 17.51 31.92
C LYS A 310 26.11 17.70 30.55
N THR A 311 26.82 18.26 29.58
CA THR A 311 26.31 18.42 28.21
C THR A 311 25.93 17.08 27.59
N VAL A 312 26.78 16.06 27.77
CA VAL A 312 26.53 14.71 27.23
C VAL A 312 25.34 14.02 27.90
N GLU A 313 25.17 14.19 29.21
CA GLU A 313 24.01 13.67 29.95
C GLU A 313 22.70 14.33 29.52
N GLU A 314 22.72 15.65 29.26
CA GLU A 314 21.53 16.42 28.90
C GLU A 314 21.15 16.28 27.42
N GLU A 315 22.14 16.30 26.51
CA GLU A 315 21.92 16.42 25.06
C GLU A 315 22.22 15.14 24.28
N GLY A 316 22.87 14.16 24.92
CA GLY A 316 23.39 12.97 24.27
C GLY A 316 24.68 13.24 23.49
N LEU A 317 25.11 12.26 22.70
CA LEU A 317 26.37 12.32 21.96
C LEU A 317 26.20 11.83 20.52
N SER A 318 26.67 12.63 19.57
CA SER A 318 26.76 12.22 18.17
C SER A 318 28.00 11.35 17.95
N LEU A 319 27.79 10.11 17.51
CA LEU A 319 28.88 9.15 17.24
C LEU A 319 29.88 9.67 16.20
N GLY A 320 29.41 10.39 15.18
CA GLY A 320 30.29 10.95 14.15
C GLY A 320 31.12 12.13 14.65
N GLU A 321 30.56 12.96 15.53
CA GLU A 321 31.26 14.13 16.08
C GLU A 321 32.28 13.71 17.13
N ILE A 322 31.94 12.76 18.02
CA ILE A 322 32.90 12.30 19.03
C ILE A 322 34.09 11.59 18.39
N ALA A 323 33.88 10.77 17.36
CA ALA A 323 34.99 10.12 16.64
C ALA A 323 35.95 11.15 16.04
N LYS A 324 35.40 12.23 15.46
CA LYS A 324 36.19 13.35 14.92
C LYS A 324 36.97 14.08 16.03
N ILE A 325 36.32 14.41 17.13
CA ILE A 325 36.95 15.10 18.27
C ILE A 325 38.06 14.23 18.89
N GLN A 326 37.81 12.92 19.07
CA GLN A 326 38.80 11.98 19.58
C GLN A 326 40.03 11.93 18.68
N GLN A 327 39.84 11.90 17.35
CA GLN A 327 40.94 11.95 16.40
C GLN A 327 41.72 13.27 16.50
N GLU A 328 41.04 14.42 16.56
CA GLU A 328 41.69 15.72 16.79
C GLU A 328 42.58 15.70 18.05
N LYS A 329 42.07 15.15 19.17
CA LYS A 329 42.85 15.08 20.41
C LYS A 329 44.04 14.11 20.31
N ILE A 330 43.92 13.01 19.57
CA ILE A 330 45.05 12.08 19.32
C ILE A 330 46.13 12.79 18.49
N GLU A 331 45.75 13.57 17.48
CA GLU A 331 46.68 14.31 16.63
C GLU A 331 47.37 15.44 17.40
N GLU A 332 46.63 16.21 18.21
CA GLU A 332 47.19 17.22 19.11
C GLU A 332 48.19 16.59 20.10
N LEU A 333 47.81 15.45 20.71
CA LEU A 333 48.70 14.70 21.61
C LEU A 333 49.98 14.27 20.91
N THR A 334 49.87 13.83 19.65
CA THR A 334 51.02 13.44 18.84
C THR A 334 51.96 14.63 18.60
N LEU A 335 51.43 15.82 18.34
CA LEU A 335 52.25 17.04 18.20
C LEU A 335 52.98 17.41 19.49
N TYR A 336 52.31 17.33 20.65
CA TYR A 336 52.97 17.57 21.94
C TYR A 336 54.08 16.56 22.22
N LEU A 337 53.87 15.28 21.88
CA LEU A 337 54.90 14.24 22.03
C LEU A 337 56.12 14.51 21.13
N ILE A 338 55.89 14.95 19.88
CA ILE A 338 56.98 15.34 18.97
C ILE A 338 57.77 16.52 19.56
N GLU A 339 57.07 17.54 20.08
CA GLU A 339 57.72 18.70 20.72
C GLU A 339 58.53 18.30 21.95
N GLN A 340 57.96 17.45 22.81
CA GLN A 340 58.62 16.96 24.02
C GLN A 340 59.86 16.12 23.67
N ASN A 341 59.80 15.26 22.65
CA ASN A 341 60.94 14.48 22.21
C ASN A 341 62.08 15.37 21.67
N LYS A 342 61.75 16.45 20.93
CA LYS A 342 62.76 17.44 20.50
C LYS A 342 63.45 18.11 21.68
N LYS A 343 62.69 18.50 22.72
CA LYS A 343 63.24 19.06 23.96
C LYS A 343 64.15 18.08 24.70
N LEU A 344 63.79 16.79 24.75
CA LEU A 344 64.64 15.75 25.36
C LEU A 344 65.94 15.54 24.59
N GLN A 345 65.90 15.57 23.26
CA GLN A 345 67.10 15.46 22.43
C GLN A 345 68.04 16.66 22.62
N ASP A 346 67.49 17.88 22.67
CA ASP A 346 68.26 19.09 22.95
C ASP A 346 68.90 19.05 24.34
N LEU A 347 68.14 18.63 25.36
CA LEU A 347 68.67 18.46 26.71
C LEU A 347 69.77 17.38 26.78
N GLN A 348 69.61 16.27 26.05
CA GLN A 348 70.63 15.23 25.96
C GLN A 348 71.90 15.74 25.28
N GLN A 349 71.76 16.51 24.19
CA GLN A 349 72.89 17.13 23.51
C GLN A 349 73.62 18.11 24.43
N GLN A 350 72.89 18.99 25.12
CA GLN A 350 73.47 19.92 26.09
C GLN A 350 74.18 19.18 27.24
N PHE A 351 73.62 18.06 27.69
CA PHE A 351 74.24 17.22 28.72
C PHE A 351 75.54 16.59 28.22
N ASP A 352 75.56 16.05 27.00
CA ASP A 352 76.75 15.47 26.38
C ASP A 352 77.84 16.53 26.15
N GLU A 353 77.47 17.74 25.74
CA GLU A 353 78.36 18.89 25.58
C GLU A 353 78.94 19.35 26.93
N PHE A 354 78.12 19.45 27.97
CA PHE A 354 78.55 19.80 29.32
C PHE A 354 79.51 18.76 29.91
N LYS A 355 79.23 17.47 29.69
CA LYS A 355 80.11 16.37 30.09
C LYS A 355 81.47 16.47 29.40
N ARG A 356 81.51 16.74 28.09
CA ARG A 356 82.77 16.96 27.36
C ARG A 356 83.55 18.18 27.85
N ALA A 357 82.86 19.24 28.28
CA ALA A 357 83.50 20.44 28.81
C ALA A 357 84.15 20.22 30.19
N THR A 358 83.55 19.36 31.02
CA THR A 358 84.07 19.01 32.36
C THR A 358 85.15 17.93 32.34
N GLU A 359 85.20 17.09 31.30
CA GLU A 359 86.24 16.06 31.11
C GLU A 359 87.50 16.56 30.37
N ARG A 360 87.60 17.84 29.97
CA ARG A 360 88.87 18.39 29.43
C ARG A 360 89.93 18.42 30.54
N PRO A 361 91.10 17.75 30.37
CA PRO A 361 92.15 17.79 31.37
C PRO A 361 92.66 19.22 31.52
N VAL A 362 92.81 19.66 32.78
CA VAL A 362 93.57 20.87 33.12
C VAL A 362 95.00 20.62 32.67
N GLU A 363 95.37 21.07 31.48
CA GLU A 363 96.76 21.13 31.05
C GLU A 363 97.49 22.07 32.03
N LYS A 364 98.27 21.44 32.92
CA LYS A 364 99.19 22.12 33.83
C LYS A 364 100.29 22.81 33.00
N LYS A 365 100.38 24.13 33.21
CA LYS A 365 101.52 25.06 33.03
C LYS A 365 102.68 24.66 32.14
#